data_AF-A0A1V5WRE0-F1
#
_entry.id   AF-A0A1V5WRE0-F1
#
_cell.length_a   1.000
_cell.length_b   1.000
_cell.length_c   1.000
_cell.angle_alpha   90.00
_cell.angle_beta   90.00
_cell.angle_gamma   90.00
#
_symmetry.space_group_name_H-M   'P 1'
#
loop_
_entity.id
_entity.type
_entity.pdbx_description
1 polymer ?
#
loop_
_entity_poly.entity_id
_entity_poly.type
_entity_poly.pdbx_seq_one_letter_code
_entity_poly.pdbx_strand_id
1 'polypeptide(L)'
;MIRIGNTLGLFGNAVAVLGNPIPTPPLPDASGGIVTYDGDYRIHTFNSSGYFTLFKSIDASVLILGQGGTGGLGYFPMIKSGGGGGASGILRQFNMSLSPSTYPVSFGPYPGGTVSFNGQSATGGTNGTNGIYNNGGGGGSNADYSGYDGGLSHGGAGAGAGGNATGSLNKIGPGIHSSISGSDIEYGVGGYGGLGSTGANGQNGPSGIVIIRYKYK
;
A
#
# COMPACT_ATOMS: atom_id res chain seq x y z
N MET A 1 -44.12 55.06 45.76
CA MET A 1 -44.44 53.63 45.99
C MET A 1 -43.84 52.85 44.83
N ILE A 2 -42.69 52.21 45.04
CA ILE A 2 -41.94 51.48 44.01
C ILE A 2 -42.21 49.99 44.25
N ARG A 3 -42.83 49.31 43.29
CA ARG A 3 -42.93 47.84 43.27
C ARG A 3 -41.70 47.29 42.55
N ILE A 4 -40.83 46.63 43.31
CA ILE A 4 -39.76 45.79 42.77
C ILE A 4 -40.40 44.42 42.49
N GLY A 5 -40.53 44.08 41.20
CA GLY A 5 -40.95 42.75 40.76
C GLY A 5 -39.79 41.77 40.90
N ASN A 6 -39.96 40.74 41.73
CA ASN A 6 -39.06 39.60 41.78
C ASN A 6 -39.28 38.73 40.54
N THR A 7 -38.45 38.91 39.52
CA THR A 7 -38.31 37.96 38.40
C THR A 7 -37.44 36.79 38.87
N LEU A 8 -38.01 35.88 39.65
CA LEU A 8 -37.46 34.53 39.87
C LEU A 8 -37.75 33.70 38.62
N GLY A 9 -37.05 34.05 37.54
CA GLY A 9 -37.06 33.33 36.28
C GLY A 9 -36.12 32.14 36.35
N LEU A 10 -36.71 30.95 36.47
CA LEU A 10 -36.38 29.83 35.57
C LEU A 10 -34.91 29.36 35.53
N PHE A 11 -34.23 29.27 36.68
CA PHE A 11 -33.22 28.24 36.84
C PHE A 11 -33.91 26.99 37.37
N GLY A 12 -34.62 26.34 36.45
CA GLY A 12 -35.16 25.01 36.66
C GLY A 12 -34.03 24.09 37.06
N ASN A 13 -34.05 23.66 38.31
CA ASN A 13 -33.71 22.32 38.75
C ASN A 13 -32.82 21.54 37.78
N ALA A 14 -31.52 21.88 37.76
CA ALA A 14 -30.51 20.86 37.53
C ALA A 14 -30.51 19.94 38.76
N VAL A 15 -31.62 19.21 38.94
CA VAL A 15 -31.62 17.99 39.72
C VAL A 15 -30.58 17.16 39.01
N ALA A 16 -29.38 17.11 39.58
CA ALA A 16 -28.40 16.12 39.25
C ALA A 16 -29.14 14.79 39.35
N VAL A 17 -29.51 14.23 38.21
CA VAL A 17 -29.94 12.85 38.09
C VAL A 17 -28.68 12.05 38.43
N LEU A 18 -28.44 11.92 39.74
CA LEU A 18 -27.51 11.03 40.42
C LEU A 18 -28.05 9.60 40.28
N GLY A 19 -28.30 9.20 39.03
CA GLY A 19 -29.11 8.03 38.71
C GLY A 19 -28.61 7.42 37.42
N ASN A 20 -27.66 6.50 37.58
CA ASN A 20 -27.01 5.65 36.59
C ASN A 20 -25.91 6.33 35.76
N PRO A 21 -24.65 5.84 35.86
CA PRO A 21 -23.62 6.24 34.91
C PRO A 21 -24.13 5.94 33.50
N ILE A 22 -24.04 6.92 32.60
CA ILE A 22 -24.29 6.71 31.17
C ILE A 22 -23.40 5.53 30.77
N PRO A 23 -23.94 4.43 30.21
CA PRO A 23 -23.13 3.32 29.75
C PRO A 23 -22.09 3.87 28.77
N THR A 24 -20.83 3.87 29.18
CA THR A 24 -19.75 4.26 28.28
C THR A 24 -19.68 3.20 27.19
N PRO A 25 -19.76 3.57 25.91
CA PRO A 25 -19.58 2.62 24.83
C PRO A 25 -18.26 1.88 25.05
N PRO A 26 -18.21 0.55 24.83
CA PRO A 26 -16.98 -0.19 24.96
C PRO A 26 -15.90 0.47 24.10
N LEU A 27 -14.76 0.78 24.73
CA LEU A 27 -13.63 1.37 24.02
C LEU A 27 -13.21 0.42 22.88
N PRO A 28 -13.01 0.93 21.65
CA PRO A 28 -12.56 0.07 20.56
C PRO A 28 -11.21 -0.56 20.91
N ASP A 29 -10.96 -1.79 20.47
CA ASP A 29 -9.68 -2.45 20.73
C ASP A 29 -8.50 -1.75 20.05
N ALA A 30 -8.73 -1.10 18.91
CA ALA A 30 -7.73 -0.30 18.18
C ALA A 30 -8.37 0.85 17.37
N SER A 31 -7.55 1.80 16.92
CA SER A 31 -7.91 2.90 16.01
C SER A 31 -6.83 3.14 14.95
N GLY A 32 -7.17 3.91 13.91
CA GLY A 32 -6.28 4.24 12.78
C GLY A 32 -6.70 3.57 11.47
N GLY A 33 -6.34 4.17 10.33
CA GLY A 33 -6.70 3.68 9.00
C GLY A 33 -8.22 3.70 8.72
N ILE A 34 -8.60 3.10 7.60
CA ILE A 34 -10.00 2.83 7.24
C ILE A 34 -10.41 1.53 7.93
N VAL A 35 -11.47 1.57 8.74
CA VAL A 35 -11.94 0.43 9.51
C VAL A 35 -13.12 -0.24 8.81
N THR A 36 -13.00 -1.54 8.55
CA THR A 36 -14.07 -2.39 8.04
C THR A 36 -14.24 -3.64 8.91
N TYR A 37 -15.34 -4.37 8.72
CA TYR A 37 -15.69 -5.56 9.50
C TYR A 37 -16.03 -6.72 8.58
N ASP A 38 -15.58 -7.91 8.95
CA ASP A 38 -15.87 -9.17 8.26
C ASP A 38 -16.15 -10.26 9.31
N GLY A 39 -17.44 -10.50 9.60
CA GLY A 39 -17.86 -11.33 10.72
C GLY A 39 -17.27 -10.82 12.05
N ASP A 40 -16.55 -11.70 12.76
CA ASP A 40 -15.90 -11.38 14.03
C ASP A 40 -14.56 -10.62 13.87
N TYR A 41 -14.18 -10.24 12.65
CA TYR A 41 -12.90 -9.59 12.38
C TYR A 41 -13.06 -8.09 12.18
N ARG A 42 -12.12 -7.34 12.74
CA ARG A 42 -11.90 -5.93 12.41
C ARG A 42 -10.68 -5.84 11.49
N ILE A 43 -10.80 -5.01 10.46
CA ILE A 43 -9.79 -4.81 9.43
C ILE A 43 -9.46 -3.32 9.38
N HIS A 44 -8.19 -2.99 9.56
CA HIS A 44 -7.66 -1.63 9.42
C HIS A 44 -6.81 -1.56 8.14
N THR A 45 -7.18 -0.66 7.24
CA THR A 45 -6.49 -0.45 5.96
C THR A 45 -5.83 0.92 5.92
N PHE A 46 -4.54 0.95 5.60
CA PHE A 46 -3.77 2.16 5.39
C PHE A 46 -3.32 2.23 3.93
N ASN A 47 -3.56 3.37 3.29
CA ASN A 47 -3.10 3.70 1.93
C ASN A 47 -2.09 4.87 1.94
N SER A 48 -1.70 5.32 3.13
CA SER A 48 -0.74 6.39 3.39
C SER A 48 -0.16 6.24 4.79
N SER A 49 0.94 6.94 5.08
CA SER A 49 1.54 6.96 6.42
C SER A 49 0.55 7.39 7.49
N GLY A 50 0.66 6.80 8.68
CA GLY A 50 -0.23 7.05 9.80
C GLY A 50 0.16 6.23 11.03
N TYR A 51 -0.79 6.10 11.96
CA TYR A 51 -0.61 5.34 13.18
C TYR A 51 -1.75 4.34 13.37
N PHE A 52 -1.39 3.13 13.77
CA PHE A 52 -2.31 2.13 14.30
C PHE A 52 -2.16 2.12 15.82
N THR A 53 -3.18 2.60 16.53
CA THR A 53 -3.16 2.68 17.99
C THR A 53 -3.96 1.53 18.57
N LEU A 54 -3.30 0.70 19.36
CA LEU A 54 -3.88 -0.50 19.97
C LEU A 54 -4.08 -0.28 21.47
N PHE A 55 -5.29 -0.56 21.96
CA PHE A 55 -5.68 -0.36 23.36
C PHE A 55 -5.72 -1.66 24.16
N LYS A 56 -5.76 -2.82 23.50
CA LYS A 56 -5.75 -4.16 24.11
C LYS A 56 -4.83 -5.09 23.32
N SER A 57 -4.21 -6.07 23.99
CA SER A 57 -3.40 -7.07 23.26
C SER A 57 -4.25 -7.87 22.28
N ILE A 58 -3.72 -8.11 21.07
CA ILE A 58 -4.37 -8.87 20.00
C ILE A 58 -3.37 -9.80 19.32
N ASP A 59 -3.89 -10.85 18.68
CA ASP A 59 -3.16 -11.60 17.66
C ASP A 59 -3.70 -11.19 16.28
N ALA A 60 -2.82 -10.62 15.46
CA ALA A 60 -3.16 -10.02 14.17
C ALA A 60 -2.54 -10.78 13.00
N SER A 61 -3.21 -10.71 11.85
CA SER A 61 -2.63 -11.00 10.54
C SER A 61 -2.37 -9.68 9.83
N VAL A 62 -1.18 -9.53 9.26
CA VAL A 62 -0.75 -8.30 8.59
C VAL A 62 -0.36 -8.63 7.15
N LEU A 63 -0.89 -7.85 6.21
CA LEU A 63 -0.42 -7.79 4.84
C LEU A 63 0.22 -6.42 4.60
N ILE A 64 1.47 -6.42 4.14
CA ILE A 64 2.19 -5.22 3.71
C ILE A 64 2.47 -5.36 2.21
N LEU A 65 2.02 -4.38 1.43
CA LEU A 65 2.36 -4.23 0.01
C LEU A 65 3.22 -2.99 -0.15
N GLY A 66 4.44 -3.15 -0.66
CA GLY A 66 5.31 -2.05 -1.05
C GLY A 66 4.70 -1.23 -2.19
N GLN A 67 5.20 -0.02 -2.43
CA GLN A 67 4.75 0.77 -3.58
C GLN A 67 5.41 0.25 -4.86
N GLY A 68 4.67 0.03 -5.93
CA GLY A 68 5.25 -0.31 -7.23
C GLY A 68 6.01 0.87 -7.82
N GLY A 69 6.99 0.59 -8.68
CA GLY A 69 7.80 1.60 -9.36
C GLY A 69 7.00 2.34 -10.44
N THR A 70 7.44 3.53 -10.85
CA THR A 70 6.86 4.21 -12.00
C THR A 70 7.35 3.62 -13.32
N GLY A 71 6.49 3.68 -14.35
CA GLY A 71 6.93 3.46 -15.72
C GLY A 71 7.94 4.52 -16.17
N GLY A 72 8.84 4.13 -17.07
CA GLY A 72 9.73 5.05 -17.77
C GLY A 72 8.95 5.91 -18.78
N LEU A 73 9.41 7.16 -18.94
CA LEU A 73 8.91 8.07 -19.98
C LEU A 73 9.68 7.84 -21.29
N GLY A 74 8.98 7.80 -22.41
CA GLY A 74 9.62 7.81 -23.72
C GLY A 74 10.47 9.06 -23.90
N TYR A 75 11.78 8.90 -24.13
CA TYR A 75 12.72 10.02 -24.18
C TYR A 75 12.70 10.80 -25.50
N PHE A 76 12.26 10.18 -26.61
CA PHE A 76 12.30 10.81 -27.93
C PHE A 76 10.92 10.99 -28.57
N PRO A 77 10.64 12.13 -29.23
CA PRO A 77 9.35 12.41 -29.87
C PRO A 77 9.03 11.41 -31.00
N MET A 78 10.04 10.80 -31.61
CA MET A 78 9.88 9.81 -32.68
C MET A 78 9.92 8.35 -32.18
N ILE A 79 10.35 8.11 -30.93
CA ILE A 79 10.44 6.76 -30.34
C ILE A 79 9.97 6.82 -28.89
N LYS A 80 8.76 6.33 -28.70
CA LYS A 80 8.09 6.32 -27.41
C LYS A 80 8.15 4.92 -26.81
N SER A 81 9.34 4.49 -26.41
CA SER A 81 9.57 3.19 -25.74
C SER A 81 9.99 3.41 -24.28
N GLY A 82 9.02 3.70 -23.42
CA GLY A 82 9.24 3.79 -21.97
C GLY A 82 9.34 2.42 -21.31
N GLY A 83 10.24 2.26 -20.34
CA GLY A 83 10.35 1.04 -19.52
C GLY A 83 9.10 0.83 -18.65
N GLY A 84 8.88 -0.40 -18.17
CA GLY A 84 7.79 -0.71 -17.22
C GLY A 84 8.11 -0.29 -15.78
N GLY A 85 7.09 -0.07 -14.97
CA GLY A 85 7.26 0.18 -13.53
C GLY A 85 7.52 -1.12 -12.75
N GLY A 86 8.40 -1.06 -11.75
CA GLY A 86 8.73 -2.21 -10.91
C GLY A 86 7.56 -2.75 -10.09
N ALA A 87 7.66 -4.02 -9.71
CA ALA A 87 6.66 -4.74 -8.93
C ALA A 87 6.66 -4.36 -7.45
N SER A 88 5.51 -4.39 -6.81
CA SER A 88 5.44 -4.24 -5.36
C SER A 88 6.00 -5.46 -4.64
N GLY A 89 6.69 -5.27 -3.52
CA GLY A 89 6.93 -6.39 -2.59
C GLY A 89 5.68 -6.73 -1.80
N ILE A 90 5.39 -8.02 -1.57
CA ILE A 90 4.34 -8.46 -0.64
C ILE A 90 4.99 -9.15 0.55
N LEU A 91 4.56 -8.78 1.76
CA LEU A 91 4.88 -9.47 2.99
C LEU A 91 3.58 -9.84 3.70
N ARG A 92 3.44 -11.12 4.06
CA ARG A 92 2.32 -11.63 4.86
C ARG A 92 2.86 -12.14 6.19
N GLN A 93 2.36 -11.59 7.29
CA GLN A 93 2.67 -12.09 8.62
C GLN A 93 1.39 -12.56 9.29
N PHE A 94 1.35 -13.84 9.67
CA PHE A 94 0.25 -14.41 10.44
C PHE A 94 0.61 -14.49 11.93
N ASN A 95 -0.41 -14.46 12.78
CA ASN A 95 -0.30 -14.63 14.23
C ASN A 95 0.72 -13.68 14.90
N MET A 96 0.77 -12.42 14.46
CA MET A 96 1.58 -11.39 15.08
C MET A 96 0.93 -10.94 16.38
N SER A 97 1.57 -11.23 17.52
CA SER A 97 1.09 -10.76 18.81
C SER A 97 1.49 -9.29 19.02
N LEU A 98 0.51 -8.44 19.25
CA LEU A 98 0.67 -7.00 19.46
C LEU A 98 0.19 -6.63 20.87
N SER A 99 0.97 -5.82 21.58
CA SER A 99 0.63 -5.28 22.90
C SER A 99 0.07 -3.86 22.78
N PRO A 100 -0.71 -3.35 23.76
CA PRO A 100 -1.20 -1.98 23.73
C PRO A 100 -0.06 -0.97 23.50
N SER A 101 -0.14 -0.24 22.39
CA SER A 101 0.89 0.70 21.94
C SER A 101 0.40 1.47 20.71
N THR A 102 1.17 2.47 20.30
CA THR A 102 1.00 3.15 19.01
C THR A 102 2.05 2.64 18.04
N TYR A 103 1.59 2.03 16.95
CA TYR A 103 2.44 1.46 15.92
C TYR A 103 2.47 2.40 14.70
N PRO A 104 3.65 2.89 14.28
CA PRO A 104 3.75 3.66 13.06
C PRO A 104 3.52 2.77 11.84
N VAL A 105 2.73 3.30 10.90
CA VAL A 105 2.59 2.77 9.55
C VAL A 105 3.30 3.76 8.62
N SER A 106 4.33 3.31 7.92
CA SER A 106 5.16 4.19 7.08
C SER A 106 5.07 3.81 5.61
N PHE A 107 4.93 4.83 4.77
CA PHE A 107 4.98 4.74 3.32
C PHE A 107 6.14 5.59 2.83
N GLY A 108 7.02 5.00 2.02
CA GLY A 108 8.09 5.73 1.36
C GLY A 108 7.56 6.91 0.53
N PRO A 109 8.33 8.00 0.39
CA PRO A 109 7.85 9.24 -0.22
C PRO A 109 7.61 9.18 -1.73
N TYR A 110 8.08 8.13 -2.40
CA TYR A 110 8.05 8.01 -3.86
C TYR A 110 7.46 6.65 -4.28
N PRO A 111 6.94 6.53 -5.52
CA PRO A 111 6.68 5.24 -6.12
C PRO A 111 7.95 4.36 -6.10
N GLY A 112 7.79 3.05 -5.88
CA GLY A 112 8.90 2.16 -5.55
C GLY A 112 9.32 2.23 -4.07
N GLY A 113 8.71 3.11 -3.27
CA GLY A 113 9.03 3.30 -1.86
C GLY A 113 8.66 2.09 -0.99
N THR A 114 9.51 1.83 0.02
CA THR A 114 9.26 0.82 1.04
C THR A 114 8.04 1.18 1.89
N VAL A 115 7.20 0.19 2.16
CA VAL A 115 6.12 0.29 3.14
C VAL A 115 6.49 -0.54 4.36
N SER A 116 6.26 -0.04 5.57
CA SER A 116 6.63 -0.74 6.80
C SER A 116 5.61 -0.64 7.91
N PHE A 117 5.58 -1.67 8.74
CA PHE A 117 4.74 -1.79 9.94
C PHE A 117 5.40 -2.70 10.96
N ASN A 118 5.52 -2.25 12.21
CA ASN A 118 6.00 -3.05 13.35
C ASN A 118 7.32 -3.83 13.08
N GLY A 119 8.32 -3.16 12.53
CA GLY A 119 9.63 -3.76 12.21
C GLY A 119 9.65 -4.63 10.94
N GLN A 120 8.52 -4.84 10.28
CA GLN A 120 8.42 -5.51 8.98
C GLN A 120 8.40 -4.47 7.86
N SER A 121 8.98 -4.81 6.70
CA SER A 121 9.00 -3.94 5.55
C SER A 121 8.83 -4.70 4.23
N ALA A 122 8.07 -4.11 3.32
CA ALA A 122 7.94 -4.57 1.94
C ALA A 122 8.48 -3.46 1.02
N THR A 123 9.61 -3.73 0.37
CA THR A 123 10.24 -2.77 -0.54
C THR A 123 9.54 -2.80 -1.89
N GLY A 124 9.35 -1.62 -2.47
CA GLY A 124 8.85 -1.46 -3.81
C GLY A 124 9.91 -1.75 -4.88
N GLY A 125 9.47 -2.22 -6.04
CA GLY A 125 10.33 -2.37 -7.20
C GLY A 125 10.68 -1.01 -7.79
N THR A 126 11.90 -0.85 -8.27
CA THR A 126 12.35 0.38 -8.95
C THR A 126 11.78 0.48 -10.35
N ASN A 127 11.88 1.67 -10.95
CA ASN A 127 11.56 1.90 -12.35
C ASN A 127 12.46 1.07 -13.27
N GLY A 128 11.89 0.61 -14.39
CA GLY A 128 12.67 0.08 -15.50
C GLY A 128 13.42 1.17 -16.27
N THR A 129 14.48 0.78 -16.97
CA THR A 129 15.25 1.72 -17.80
C THR A 129 14.50 2.08 -19.07
N ASN A 130 14.74 3.28 -19.60
CA ASN A 130 14.16 3.68 -20.88
C ASN A 130 14.78 2.90 -22.05
N GLY A 131 13.99 2.65 -23.09
CA GLY A 131 14.52 2.10 -24.34
C GLY A 131 15.39 3.10 -25.09
N ILE A 132 16.27 2.59 -25.95
CA ILE A 132 17.08 3.36 -26.90
C ILE A 132 16.63 3.06 -28.33
N TYR A 133 17.12 3.79 -29.34
CA TYR A 133 16.72 3.58 -30.75
C TYR A 133 16.83 2.09 -31.13
N ASN A 134 15.70 1.50 -31.57
CA ASN A 134 15.53 0.08 -31.90
C ASN A 134 15.66 -0.96 -30.76
N ASN A 135 15.87 -0.53 -29.51
CA ASN A 135 15.92 -1.41 -28.33
C ASN A 135 14.90 -0.95 -27.29
N GLY A 136 13.98 -1.80 -26.84
CA GLY A 136 13.09 -1.37 -25.76
C GLY A 136 13.80 -1.23 -24.42
N GLY A 137 13.07 -0.68 -23.44
CA GLY A 137 13.58 -0.42 -22.11
C GLY A 137 13.76 -1.69 -21.28
N GLY A 138 14.55 -1.58 -20.21
CA GLY A 138 14.66 -2.61 -19.20
C GLY A 138 13.44 -2.66 -18.29
N GLY A 139 13.22 -3.80 -17.66
CA GLY A 139 12.22 -3.98 -16.63
C GLY A 139 12.59 -3.32 -15.30
N GLY A 140 11.60 -3.08 -14.44
CA GLY A 140 11.83 -2.65 -13.06
C GLY A 140 12.34 -3.77 -12.15
N SER A 141 12.60 -3.46 -10.88
CA SER A 141 13.03 -4.47 -9.89
C SER A 141 11.84 -5.21 -9.25
N ASN A 142 12.13 -6.25 -8.45
CA ASN A 142 11.17 -7.07 -7.68
C ASN A 142 10.22 -7.95 -8.50
N ALA A 143 10.68 -8.48 -9.64
CA ALA A 143 9.91 -9.47 -10.38
C ALA A 143 10.42 -10.88 -10.10
N ASP A 144 9.50 -11.83 -9.89
CA ASP A 144 9.78 -13.26 -9.72
C ASP A 144 10.02 -13.99 -11.05
N TYR A 145 10.41 -13.24 -12.10
CA TYR A 145 10.48 -13.78 -13.46
C TYR A 145 11.90 -13.70 -14.02
N SER A 146 12.54 -14.85 -14.13
CA SER A 146 13.76 -15.07 -14.91
C SER A 146 13.41 -15.28 -16.38
N GLY A 147 12.92 -14.23 -17.05
CA GLY A 147 12.76 -14.24 -18.51
C GLY A 147 14.11 -14.23 -19.23
N TYR A 148 14.19 -14.84 -20.42
CA TYR A 148 15.40 -14.75 -21.27
C TYR A 148 15.71 -13.29 -21.66
N ASP A 149 16.99 -12.94 -21.79
CA ASP A 149 17.39 -11.63 -22.35
C ASP A 149 16.69 -11.37 -23.69
N GLY A 150 15.83 -10.34 -23.72
CA GLY A 150 15.11 -9.95 -24.93
C GLY A 150 16.09 -9.49 -26.02
N GLY A 151 16.34 -10.35 -27.01
CA GLY A 151 17.32 -10.06 -28.06
C GLY A 151 17.02 -8.78 -28.86
N LEU A 152 17.97 -7.84 -28.83
CA LEU A 152 18.41 -6.73 -29.73
C LEU A 152 17.53 -6.10 -30.82
N SER A 153 16.27 -6.48 -31.06
CA SER A 153 15.54 -5.93 -32.22
C SER A 153 14.11 -5.45 -31.97
N HIS A 154 13.49 -5.80 -30.86
CA HIS A 154 12.11 -5.36 -30.58
C HIS A 154 11.89 -5.26 -29.07
N GLY A 155 11.59 -4.04 -28.60
CA GLY A 155 10.84 -3.72 -27.37
C GLY A 155 11.05 -4.63 -26.14
N GLY A 156 12.05 -4.38 -25.31
CA GLY A 156 12.16 -4.91 -23.96
C GLY A 156 10.86 -4.77 -23.17
N ALA A 157 10.34 -5.92 -22.80
CA ALA A 157 9.08 -6.16 -22.13
C ALA A 157 9.34 -6.25 -20.62
N GLY A 158 8.65 -5.41 -19.85
CA GLY A 158 9.03 -5.02 -18.49
C GLY A 158 8.87 -6.10 -17.43
N ALA A 159 9.81 -6.07 -16.50
CA ALA A 159 9.80 -6.84 -15.27
C ALA A 159 8.83 -6.26 -14.24
N GLY A 160 7.75 -7.00 -14.05
CA GLY A 160 6.91 -7.05 -12.87
C GLY A 160 6.43 -8.49 -12.74
N ALA A 161 6.30 -9.06 -11.54
CA ALA A 161 5.72 -10.38 -11.41
C ALA A 161 4.32 -10.36 -12.06
N GLY A 162 4.06 -11.20 -13.07
CA GLY A 162 2.78 -11.25 -13.77
C GLY A 162 2.48 -10.16 -14.82
N GLY A 163 3.41 -9.25 -15.12
CA GLY A 163 3.24 -8.28 -16.20
C GLY A 163 3.35 -8.95 -17.58
N ASN A 164 2.22 -9.38 -18.14
CA ASN A 164 2.18 -9.90 -19.51
C ASN A 164 2.50 -8.75 -20.47
N ALA A 165 3.73 -8.70 -20.96
CA ALA A 165 4.14 -7.65 -21.87
C ALA A 165 3.60 -7.96 -23.27
N THR A 166 2.53 -7.28 -23.67
CA THR A 166 1.91 -7.45 -24.98
C THR A 166 2.66 -6.72 -26.10
N GLY A 167 3.95 -6.41 -25.90
CA GLY A 167 4.82 -5.77 -26.88
C GLY A 167 5.44 -6.80 -27.84
N SER A 168 4.69 -7.19 -28.87
CA SER A 168 5.13 -8.01 -30.01
C SER A 168 5.57 -9.45 -29.67
N LEU A 169 4.69 -10.38 -30.06
CA LEU A 169 4.68 -11.86 -30.13
C LEU A 169 5.86 -12.76 -29.69
N ASN A 170 7.08 -12.33 -29.34
CA ASN A 170 8.20 -13.27 -29.12
C ASN A 170 9.29 -12.89 -28.10
N LYS A 171 9.25 -11.76 -27.36
CA LYS A 171 10.37 -11.39 -26.45
C LYS A 171 9.90 -10.70 -25.16
N ILE A 172 10.22 -11.31 -24.01
CA ILE A 172 9.96 -10.81 -22.64
C ILE A 172 11.33 -10.58 -21.97
N GLY A 173 11.58 -9.45 -21.30
CA GLY A 173 12.86 -9.19 -20.62
C GLY A 173 12.94 -9.77 -19.19
N PRO A 174 14.14 -10.06 -18.66
CA PRO A 174 14.31 -10.56 -17.31
C PRO A 174 13.92 -9.54 -16.24
N GLY A 175 13.37 -10.05 -15.14
CA GLY A 175 13.27 -9.32 -13.88
C GLY A 175 14.55 -9.32 -13.07
N ILE A 176 14.76 -8.25 -12.31
CA ILE A 176 15.81 -8.18 -11.28
C ILE A 176 15.21 -8.73 -9.98
N HIS A 177 15.89 -9.74 -9.39
CA HIS A 177 15.51 -10.35 -8.12
C HIS A 177 15.42 -9.31 -6.99
N SER A 178 14.38 -9.39 -6.15
CA SER A 178 14.29 -8.54 -4.95
C SER A 178 15.14 -9.07 -3.80
N SER A 179 15.53 -8.16 -2.91
CA SER A 179 15.94 -8.46 -1.54
C SER A 179 14.80 -8.13 -0.57
N ILE A 180 13.75 -8.94 -0.53
CA ILE A 180 12.74 -8.86 0.55
C ILE A 180 13.12 -9.90 1.62
N SER A 181 12.95 -9.57 2.90
CA SER A 181 13.21 -10.46 4.05
C SER A 181 11.92 -10.64 4.88
N GLY A 182 11.68 -11.86 5.38
CA GLY A 182 10.47 -12.23 6.13
C GLY A 182 10.07 -13.71 5.98
N SER A 183 9.14 -14.18 6.81
CA SER A 183 8.45 -15.46 6.63
C SER A 183 7.22 -15.22 5.74
N ASP A 184 7.09 -15.90 4.60
CA ASP A 184 6.03 -15.75 3.58
C ASP A 184 6.10 -14.47 2.73
N ILE A 185 7.15 -14.39 1.92
CA ILE A 185 7.32 -13.35 0.90
C ILE A 185 6.66 -13.82 -0.40
N GLU A 186 5.77 -13.00 -0.92
CA GLU A 186 5.27 -13.14 -2.29
C GLU A 186 5.70 -11.91 -3.09
N TYR A 187 5.92 -12.06 -4.38
CA TYR A 187 6.20 -10.93 -5.26
C TYR A 187 4.88 -10.40 -5.79
N GLY A 188 4.62 -9.12 -5.57
CA GLY A 188 3.41 -8.45 -6.05
C GLY A 188 3.46 -8.17 -7.54
N VAL A 189 2.30 -7.85 -8.10
CA VAL A 189 2.18 -7.55 -9.52
C VAL A 189 2.84 -6.20 -9.81
N GLY A 190 3.62 -6.13 -10.89
CA GLY A 190 4.23 -4.87 -11.35
C GLY A 190 3.43 -4.13 -12.40
N GLY A 191 3.91 -2.95 -12.74
CA GLY A 191 3.32 -2.14 -13.79
C GLY A 191 3.60 -2.73 -15.17
N TYR A 192 2.69 -2.50 -16.11
CA TYR A 192 2.90 -2.92 -17.50
C TYR A 192 3.96 -2.06 -18.19
N GLY A 193 4.77 -2.68 -19.04
CA GLY A 193 5.71 -1.97 -19.93
C GLY A 193 4.98 -1.07 -20.94
N GLY A 194 5.63 0.01 -21.37
CA GLY A 194 5.12 0.86 -22.44
C GLY A 194 5.13 0.15 -23.80
N LEU A 195 4.11 0.38 -24.63
CA LEU A 195 4.05 -0.16 -25.99
C LEU A 195 4.73 0.79 -26.97
N GLY A 196 5.86 0.35 -27.55
CA GLY A 196 6.68 1.17 -28.45
C GLY A 196 5.98 1.65 -29.73
N SER A 197 4.98 0.91 -30.24
CA SER A 197 4.25 1.25 -31.46
C SER A 197 3.17 2.32 -31.28
N THR A 198 2.57 2.43 -30.08
CA THR A 198 1.56 3.45 -29.76
C THR A 198 2.16 4.61 -28.99
N GLY A 199 3.36 4.41 -28.47
CA GLY A 199 4.04 5.37 -27.64
C GLY A 199 3.42 5.58 -26.28
N ALA A 200 2.88 4.50 -25.73
CA ALA A 200 2.42 4.49 -24.35
C ALA A 200 3.63 4.47 -23.40
N ASN A 201 3.60 5.31 -22.38
CA ASN A 201 4.52 5.20 -21.25
C ASN A 201 4.26 3.89 -20.49
N GLY A 202 5.26 3.41 -19.75
CA GLY A 202 5.01 2.32 -18.80
C GLY A 202 3.97 2.74 -17.75
N GLN A 203 3.21 1.78 -17.26
CA GLN A 203 2.28 2.01 -16.17
C GLN A 203 3.03 1.98 -14.83
N ASN A 204 2.58 2.80 -13.89
CA ASN A 204 3.04 2.71 -12.51
C ASN A 204 2.57 1.38 -11.92
N GLY A 205 3.40 0.78 -11.06
CA GLY A 205 2.97 -0.33 -10.23
C GLY A 205 1.96 0.13 -9.16
N PRO A 206 1.38 -0.82 -8.41
CA PRO A 206 0.28 -0.51 -7.51
C PRO A 206 0.74 0.39 -6.35
N SER A 207 -0.19 1.18 -5.81
CA SER A 207 0.05 1.91 -4.56
C SER A 207 0.32 0.93 -3.43
N GLY A 208 1.12 1.36 -2.46
CA GLY A 208 1.35 0.58 -1.26
C GLY A 208 0.06 0.40 -0.47
N ILE A 209 0.00 -0.63 0.36
CA ILE A 209 -1.11 -0.85 1.29
C ILE A 209 -0.60 -1.58 2.54
N VAL A 210 -1.20 -1.26 3.69
CA VAL A 210 -1.07 -2.09 4.91
C VAL A 210 -2.46 -2.50 5.36
N ILE A 211 -2.68 -3.79 5.52
CA ILE A 211 -3.92 -4.36 6.06
C ILE A 211 -3.59 -5.08 7.36
N ILE A 212 -4.27 -4.69 8.44
CA ILE A 212 -4.17 -5.33 9.76
C ILE A 212 -5.53 -5.94 10.07
N ARG A 213 -5.59 -7.25 10.25
CA ARG A 213 -6.81 -8.00 10.55
C ARG A 213 -6.67 -8.72 11.88
N TYR A 214 -7.66 -8.57 12.76
CA TYR A 214 -7.70 -9.28 14.05
C TYR A 214 -9.13 -9.57 14.47
N LYS A 215 -9.32 -10.58 15.33
CA LYS A 215 -10.63 -10.94 15.87
C LYS A 215 -10.99 -9.98 17.02
N TYR A 216 -12.15 -9.31 16.96
CA TYR A 216 -12.60 -8.49 18.08
C TYR A 216 -13.15 -9.42 19.19
N LYS A 217 -12.84 -9.11 20.45
CA LYS A 217 -13.29 -9.89 21.62
C LYS A 217 -14.42 -9.17 22.36
#